data_AF-A0A962EL04-F1
#
_entry.id   AF-A0A962EL04-F1
#
_cell.length_a   1.000
_cell.length_b   1.000
_cell.length_c   1.000
_cell.angle_alpha   90.00
_cell.angle_beta   90.00
_cell.angle_gamma   90.00
#
_symmetry.space_group_name_H-M   'P 1'
#
loop_
_entity.id
_entity.type
_entity.pdbx_description
1 polymer ?
#
loop_
_entity_poly.entity_id
_entity_poly.type
_entity_poly.pdbx_seq_one_letter_code
_entity_poly.pdbx_strand_id
1 'polypeptide(L)' 'MRPLSELRAELDSVDADLIAAIAKRQALVAEIGRWKHAQGKQLRDFQREREVLAHVRGRAQKVGLDPDIAEQVLKLL' A
#
# COMPACT_ATOMS: atom_id res chain seq x y z
N MET A 1 30.31 1.15 -12.79
CA MET A 1 28.93 0.87 -13.22
C MET A 1 28.55 -0.50 -12.64
N ARG A 2 27.41 -0.62 -11.97
CA ARG A 2 26.98 -1.91 -11.38
C ARG A 2 26.64 -2.91 -12.49
N PRO A 3 26.99 -4.21 -12.36
CA PRO A 3 26.59 -5.22 -13.32
C PRO A 3 25.08 -5.45 -13.30
N LEU A 4 24.51 -5.80 -14.45
CA LEU A 4 23.07 -6.02 -14.60
C LEU A 4 22.51 -7.09 -13.65
N SER A 5 23.31 -8.13 -13.34
CA SER A 5 22.93 -9.18 -12.40
C SER A 5 22.72 -8.66 -10.97
N GLU A 6 23.54 -7.72 -10.52
CA GLU A 6 23.43 -7.13 -9.19
C GLU A 6 22.21 -6.22 -9.09
N LEU A 7 21.94 -5.43 -10.14
CA LEU A 7 20.72 -4.61 -10.22
C LEU A 7 19.45 -5.45 -10.19
N ARG A 8 19.45 -6.60 -10.89
CA ARG A 8 18.31 -7.53 -10.90
C ARG A 8 18.10 -8.19 -9.54
N ALA A 9 19.17 -8.63 -8.89
CA ALA A 9 19.06 -9.23 -7.56
C ALA A 9 18.51 -8.25 -6.51
N GLU A 10 18.90 -6.96 -6.59
CA GLU A 10 18.32 -5.93 -5.73
C GLU A 10 16.84 -5.69 -6.05
N LEU A 11 16.47 -5.65 -7.34
CA LEU A 11 15.09 -5.49 -7.75
C LEU A 11 14.21 -6.66 -7.27
N ASP A 12 14.68 -7.90 -7.41
CA ASP A 12 13.98 -9.09 -6.94
C ASP A 12 13.75 -9.04 -5.41
N SER A 13 14.71 -8.50 -4.65
CA SER A 13 14.56 -8.28 -3.21
C SER A 13 13.50 -7.22 -2.90
N VAL A 14 13.49 -6.10 -3.65
CA VAL A 14 12.46 -5.06 -3.50
C VAL A 14 11.08 -5.63 -3.81
N ASP A 15 10.95 -6.44 -4.86
CA ASP A 15 9.69 -7.07 -5.23
C ASP A 15 9.19 -8.03 -4.15
N ALA A 16 10.09 -8.82 -3.52
CA ALA A 16 9.74 -9.66 -2.39
C ALA A 16 9.23 -8.84 -1.18
N ASP A 17 9.89 -7.72 -0.87
CA ASP A 17 9.48 -6.81 0.20
C ASP A 17 8.12 -6.16 -0.09
N LEU A 18 7.84 -5.80 -1.35
CA LEU A 18 6.54 -5.29 -1.76
C LEU A 18 5.42 -6.31 -1.54
N ILE A 19 5.63 -7.57 -1.94
CA ILE A 19 4.64 -8.63 -1.73
C ILE A 19 4.40 -8.88 -0.23
N ALA A 20 5.46 -8.91 0.58
CA ALA A 20 5.33 -9.07 2.03
C ALA A 20 4.57 -7.89 2.67
N ALA A 21 4.84 -6.66 2.25
CA ALA A 21 4.15 -5.47 2.74
C ALA A 21 2.65 -5.47 2.35
N ILE A 22 2.33 -5.90 1.13
CA ILE A 22 0.95 -6.06 0.65
C ILE A 22 0.22 -7.09 1.51
N ALA A 23 0.80 -8.28 1.74
CA ALA A 23 0.19 -9.32 2.56
C ALA A 23 -0.09 -8.82 3.99
N LYS A 24 0.88 -8.10 4.61
CA LYS A 24 0.71 -7.49 5.92
C LYS A 24 -0.42 -6.45 5.94
N ARG A 25 -0.51 -5.59 4.91
CA ARG A 25 -1.61 -4.62 4.78
C ARG A 25 -2.96 -5.33 4.73
N GLN A 26 -3.10 -6.39 3.92
CA GLN A 26 -4.35 -7.13 3.78
C GLN A 26 -4.78 -7.80 5.09
N ALA A 27 -3.83 -8.37 5.85
CA ALA A 27 -4.11 -8.92 7.17
C ALA A 27 -4.69 -7.87 8.13
N LEU A 28 -4.10 -6.67 8.15
CA LEU A 28 -4.57 -5.54 8.98
C LEU A 28 -5.95 -5.04 8.54
N VAL A 29 -6.19 -4.91 7.22
CA VAL A 29 -7.51 -4.53 6.69
C VAL A 29 -8.57 -5.54 7.11
N ALA A 30 -8.27 -6.84 7.02
CA ALA A 30 -9.19 -7.89 7.45
C ALA A 30 -9.47 -7.83 8.96
N GLU A 31 -8.46 -7.56 9.78
CA GLU A 31 -8.62 -7.38 11.23
C GLU A 31 -9.51 -6.18 11.58
N ILE A 32 -9.26 -5.03 10.93
CA ILE A 32 -10.11 -3.84 11.07
C ILE A 32 -11.55 -4.15 10.64
N GLY A 33 -11.73 -4.88 9.54
CA GLY A 33 -13.03 -5.33 9.05
C GLY A 33 -13.78 -6.18 10.09
N ARG A 34 -13.12 -7.18 10.68
CA ARG A 34 -13.68 -8.02 11.76
C ARG A 34 -14.08 -7.17 12.97
N TRP A 35 -13.22 -6.24 13.38
CA TRP A 35 -13.51 -5.33 14.50
C TRP A 35 -14.74 -4.44 14.23
N LYS A 36 -14.84 -3.83 13.04
CA LYS A 36 -15.99 -3.00 12.64
C LYS A 36 -17.29 -3.81 12.62
N HIS A 37 -17.22 -5.03 12.07
CA HIS A 37 -18.37 -5.94 12.02
C HIS A 37 -18.87 -6.32 13.41
N ALA A 38 -17.96 -6.63 14.34
CA ALA A 38 -18.31 -6.95 15.72
C ALA A 38 -19.00 -5.78 16.47
N GLN A 39 -18.76 -4.54 16.05
CA GLN A 39 -19.39 -3.35 16.63
C GLN A 39 -20.65 -2.86 15.90
N GLY A 40 -21.14 -3.59 14.88
CA GLY A 40 -22.31 -3.19 14.10
C GLY A 40 -22.12 -1.88 13.31
N LYS A 41 -20.87 -1.45 13.08
CA LYS A 41 -20.56 -0.22 12.33
C LYS A 41 -20.58 -0.51 10.82
N GLN A 42 -20.96 0.49 10.03
CA GLN A 42 -20.87 0.40 8.57
C GLN A 42 -19.44 0.03 8.14
N LEU A 43 -19.33 -0.91 7.21
CA LEU A 43 -18.05 -1.37 6.64
C LEU A 43 -17.30 -0.24 5.92
N ARG A 44 -18.03 0.75 5.37
CA ARG A 44 -17.49 1.79 4.51
C ARG A 44 -17.38 3.14 5.23
N ASP A 45 -16.18 3.72 5.20
CA ASP A 45 -15.85 4.99 5.83
C ASP A 45 -15.18 5.88 4.77
N PHE A 46 -16.00 6.66 4.06
CA PHE A 46 -15.56 7.51 2.96
C PHE A 46 -14.55 8.59 3.39
N GLN A 47 -14.66 9.07 4.63
CA GLN A 47 -13.70 10.02 5.16
C GLN A 47 -12.34 9.34 5.32
N ARG A 48 -12.32 8.14 5.89
CA ARG A 48 -11.08 7.38 6.04
C ARG A 48 -10.45 7.00 4.69
N GLU A 49 -11.26 6.61 3.70
CA GLU A 49 -10.79 6.33 2.34
C GLU A 49 -10.06 7.54 1.74
N ARG A 50 -10.65 8.74 1.87
CA ARG A 50 -10.04 9.99 1.39
C ARG A 50 -8.73 10.33 2.10
N GLU A 51 -8.68 10.19 3.42
CA GLU A 51 -7.45 10.43 4.20
C GLU A 51 -6.31 9.50 3.79
N VAL A 52 -6.62 8.21 3.59
CA VAL A 52 -5.64 7.20 3.16
C VAL A 52 -5.08 7.56 1.79
N LEU A 53 -5.92 7.92 0.83
CA LEU A 53 -5.48 8.34 -0.51
C LEU A 53 -4.63 9.62 -0.45
N ALA A 54 -5.06 10.63 0.31
CA ALA A 54 -4.30 11.87 0.48
C ALA A 54 -2.91 11.61 1.08
N HIS A 55 -2.81 10.72 2.08
CA HIS A 55 -1.55 10.33 2.68
C HIS A 55 -0.63 9.61 1.69
N VAL A 56 -1.16 8.68 0.88
CA VAL A 56 -0.37 7.95 -0.11
C VAL A 56 0.15 8.90 -1.18
N ARG A 57 -0.69 9.77 -1.73
CA ARG A 57 -0.27 10.80 -2.70
C ARG A 57 0.82 11.69 -2.12
N GLY A 58 0.65 12.19 -0.89
CA GLY A 58 1.63 13.04 -0.23
C GLY A 58 2.97 12.33 0.05
N ARG A 59 2.96 11.02 0.34
CA ARG A 59 4.19 10.23 0.49
C ARG A 59 4.88 10.01 -0.85
N ALA A 60 4.12 9.72 -1.91
CA ALA A 60 4.67 9.54 -3.26
C ALA A 60 5.45 10.78 -3.72
N GLN A 61 4.87 11.97 -3.56
CA GLN A 61 5.52 13.23 -3.90
C GLN A 61 6.86 13.41 -3.15
N LYS A 62 6.90 13.09 -1.86
CA LYS A 62 8.11 13.24 -1.02
C LYS A 62 9.26 12.34 -1.45
N VAL A 63 8.97 11.21 -2.08
CA VAL A 63 9.99 10.25 -2.55
C VAL A 63 10.23 10.32 -4.06
N GLY A 64 9.62 11.29 -4.75
CA GLY A 64 9.75 11.46 -6.20
C GLY A 64 8.98 10.41 -7.03
N LEU A 65 8.02 9.72 -6.44
CA LEU A 65 7.11 8.80 -7.14
C LEU A 65 5.88 9.58 -7.63
N ASP A 66 5.42 9.27 -8.85
CA ASP A 66 4.17 9.81 -9.37
C ASP A 66 3.00 9.47 -8.41
N PRO A 67 2.30 10.48 -7.87
CA PRO A 67 1.18 10.26 -6.96
C PRO A 67 0.06 9.42 -7.56
N ASP A 68 -0.14 9.50 -8.88
CA ASP A 68 -1.20 8.75 -9.56
C ASP A 68 -0.84 7.27 -9.65
N ILE A 69 0.43 6.90 -9.79
CA ILE A 69 0.90 5.51 -9.69
C ILE A 69 0.66 4.98 -8.28
N ALA A 70 1.06 5.74 -7.26
CA ALA A 70 0.91 5.32 -5.86
C ALA A 70 -0.57 5.11 -5.49
N GLU A 71 -1.44 6.00 -5.95
CA GLU A 71 -2.89 5.87 -5.80
C GLU A 71 -3.45 4.65 -6.52
N GLN A 72 -3.06 4.41 -7.78
CA GLN A 72 -3.52 3.24 -8.53
C GLN A 72 -3.14 1.93 -7.86
N VAL A 73 -1.89 1.81 -7.39
CA VAL A 73 -1.44 0.63 -6.62
C VAL A 73 -2.30 0.46 -5.38
N LEU A 74 -2.52 1.51 -4.59
CA LEU A 74 -3.33 1.40 -3.37
C LEU A 74 -4.79 1.01 -3.65
N LYS A 75 -5.37 1.45 -4.77
CA LYS A 75 -6.75 1.12 -5.17
C LYS A 75 -6.92 -0.34 -5.60
N LEU A 76 -5.84 -1.00 -6.02
CA LEU A 76 -5.84 -2.44 -6.31
C LEU A 76 -5.76 -3.31 -5.04
N LEU A 77 -5.52 -2.71 -3.87
CA LEU A 77 -5.33 -3.37 -2.57
C LEU A 77 -6.51 -3.17 -1.62
#